data_AF-A0A351WWC1-F1
#
_entry.id   AF-A0A351WWC1-F1
#
_cell.length_a   1.000
_cell.length_b   1.000
_cell.length_c   1.000
_cell.angle_alpha   90.00
_cell.angle_beta   90.00
_cell.angle_gamma   90.00
#
_symmetry.space_group_name_H-M   'P 1'
#
loop_
_entity.id
_entity.type
_entity.pdbx_description
1 polymer ?
#
loop_
_entity_poly.entity_id
_entity_poly.type
_entity_poly.pdbx_seq_one_letter_code
_entity_poly.pdbx_strand_id
1 'polypeptide(L)' 'MLLSEAEREELVALSKSESLRRDMAHVAATRHNPFMVNGEVDGERYIEFLTQYNEFLNHPFKPARPFIERNMKL' A
#
# COMPACT_ATOMS: atom_id res chain seq x y z
N MET A 1 -12.33 13.66 -3.41
CA MET A 1 -13.70 13.11 -3.42
C MET A 1 -14.42 13.74 -2.23
N LEU A 2 -15.53 14.47 -2.45
CA LEU A 2 -16.34 15.02 -1.35
C LEU A 2 -17.38 13.96 -0.98
N LEU A 3 -17.40 13.56 0.30
CA LEU A 3 -18.39 12.63 0.83
C LEU A 3 -19.70 13.38 1.08
N SER A 4 -20.83 12.73 0.80
CA SER A 4 -22.14 13.19 1.25
C SER A 4 -22.27 13.08 2.78
N GLU A 5 -23.24 13.77 3.36
CA GLU A 5 -23.48 13.71 4.81
C GLU A 5 -23.87 12.30 5.27
N ALA A 6 -24.69 11.59 4.49
CA ALA A 6 -25.10 10.22 4.78
C ALA A 6 -23.90 9.25 4.81
N GLU A 7 -23.01 9.32 3.82
CA GLU A 7 -21.79 8.49 3.79
C GLU A 7 -20.87 8.79 4.98
N ARG A 8 -20.79 10.06 5.39
CA ARG A 8 -20.00 10.47 6.55
C ARG A 8 -20.59 9.93 7.85
N GLU A 9 -21.91 10.00 8.02
CA GLU A 9 -22.60 9.46 9.19
C GLU A 9 -22.45 7.94 9.29
N GLU A 10 -22.57 7.25 8.16
CA GLU A 10 -22.34 5.81 8.06
C GLU A 10 -20.92 5.45 8.53
N LEU A 11 -19.89 6.13 8.02
CA LEU A 11 -18.50 5.89 8.42
C LEU A 11 -18.26 6.14 9.91
N VAL A 12 -18.88 7.18 10.48
CA VAL A 12 -18.79 7.47 11.92
C VAL A 12 -19.47 6.36 12.73
N ALA A 13 -20.64 5.89 12.31
CA ALA A 13 -21.32 4.76 12.95
C ALA A 13 -20.47 3.48 12.86
N LEU A 14 -19.90 3.19 11.69
CA LEU A 14 -19.05 2.04 11.44
C LEU A 14 -17.80 2.05 12.33
N SER A 15 -17.17 3.22 12.51
CA SER A 15 -15.97 3.38 13.36
C SER A 15 -16.21 3.01 14.84
N LYS A 16 -17.46 3.14 15.30
CA LYS A 16 -17.87 2.80 16.67
C LYS A 16 -18.25 1.32 16.81
N SER A 17 -18.44 0.61 15.70
CA SER A 17 -18.84 -0.80 15.70
C SER A 17 -17.80 -1.70 16.38
N GLU A 18 -18.26 -2.46 17.38
CA GLU A 18 -17.40 -3.45 18.02
C GLU A 18 -17.15 -4.69 17.16
N SER A 19 -18.14 -5.13 16.37
CA SER A 19 -17.99 -6.29 15.50
C SER A 19 -16.90 -6.04 14.47
N LEU A 20 -16.95 -4.88 13.79
CA LEU A 20 -15.92 -4.47 12.85
C LEU A 20 -14.53 -4.44 13.51
N ARG A 21 -14.44 -3.90 14.73
CA ARG A 21 -13.17 -3.85 15.47
C ARG A 21 -12.61 -5.25 15.75
N ARG A 22 -13.47 -6.19 16.16
CA ARG A 22 -13.08 -7.59 16.41
C ARG A 22 -12.65 -8.30 15.14
N ASP A 23 -13.38 -8.08 14.05
CA ASP A 23 -13.05 -8.65 12.74
C ASP A 23 -11.69 -8.14 12.24
N MET A 24 -11.47 -6.83 12.33
CA MET A 24 -10.19 -6.21 11.95
C MET A 24 -9.03 -6.68 12.84
N ALA A 25 -9.26 -6.90 14.15
CA ALA A 25 -8.26 -7.47 15.02
C ALA A 25 -7.90 -8.91 14.62
N HIS A 26 -8.89 -9.72 14.22
CA HIS A 26 -8.67 -11.07 13.74
C HIS A 26 -7.86 -11.10 12.43
N VAL A 27 -8.22 -10.23 11.47
CA VAL A 27 -7.47 -10.05 10.22
C VAL A 27 -6.03 -9.59 10.50
N ALA A 28 -5.85 -8.63 11.41
CA ALA A 28 -4.52 -8.12 11.75
C ALA A 28 -3.64 -9.21 12.41
N ALA A 29 -4.22 -10.04 13.28
CA ALA A 29 -3.50 -11.13 13.95
C ALA A 29 -3.11 -12.26 13.00
N THR A 30 -3.87 -12.46 11.92
CA THR A 30 -3.65 -13.53 10.95
C THR A 30 -2.92 -13.06 9.69
N ARG A 31 -2.58 -11.77 9.60
CA ARG A 31 -1.91 -11.23 8.41
C ARG A 31 -0.54 -11.89 8.24
N HIS A 32 -0.35 -12.50 7.08
CA HIS A 32 0.96 -12.93 6.64
C HIS A 32 1.69 -11.73 6.04
N ASN A 33 2.91 -11.44 6.49
CA ASN A 33 3.78 -10.49 5.82
C ASN A 33 4.78 -11.27 4.96
N PRO A 34 4.60 -11.31 3.62
CA PRO A 34 5.47 -12.09 2.73
C PRO A 34 6.92 -11.60 2.69
N PHE A 35 7.15 -10.34 3.10
CA PHE A 35 8.47 -9.71 3.15
C PHE A 35 9.22 -9.94 4.46
N MET A 36 8.61 -10.63 5.43
CA MET A 36 9.27 -10.97 6.68
C MET A 36 9.75 -12.41 6.65
N VAL A 37 11.05 -12.62 6.84
CA VAL A 37 11.69 -13.94 6.94
C VAL A 37 12.48 -13.98 8.24
N ASN A 38 12.18 -14.96 9.11
CA ASN A 38 12.84 -15.12 10.41
C ASN A 38 12.81 -13.86 11.31
N GLY A 39 11.78 -13.01 11.16
CA GLY A 39 11.66 -11.77 11.95
C GLY A 39 12.41 -10.57 11.37
N GLU A 40 13.08 -10.73 10.23
CA GLU A 40 13.77 -9.66 9.51
C GLU A 40 13.09 -9.37 8.17
N VAL A 41 13.27 -8.14 7.68
CA VAL A 41 12.77 -7.74 6.37
C VAL A 41 13.69 -8.30 5.29
N ASP A 42 13.12 -9.08 4.37
CA ASP A 42 13.82 -9.65 3.23
C ASP A 42 13.72 -8.69 2.03
N GLY A 43 14.84 -8.02 1.72
CA GLY A 43 14.93 -7.08 0.61
C GLY A 43 14.84 -7.74 -0.76
N GLU A 44 15.29 -9.00 -0.91
CA GLU A 44 15.24 -9.71 -2.18
C GLU A 44 13.79 -10.03 -2.56
N ARG A 45 13.00 -10.52 -1.59
CA ARG A 45 11.56 -10.74 -1.79
C ARG A 45 10.81 -9.48 -2.16
N TYR A 46 11.23 -8.34 -1.61
CA TYR A 46 10.63 -7.05 -1.94
C TYR A 46 10.92 -6.65 -3.40
N ILE A 47 12.17 -6.80 -3.84
CA ILE A 47 12.57 -6.49 -5.23
C ILE A 47 11.89 -7.44 -6.22
N GLU A 48 11.80 -8.73 -5.89
CA GLU A 48 11.12 -9.73 -6.72
C GLU A 48 9.64 -9.38 -6.89
N PHE A 49 8.95 -9.08 -5.79
CA PHE A 49 7.55 -8.67 -5.82
C PHE A 49 7.33 -7.43 -6.69
N LEU A 50 8.15 -6.38 -6.53
CA LEU A 50 8.03 -5.16 -7.33
C LEU A 50 8.27 -5.43 -8.82
N THR A 51 9.23 -6.29 -9.14
CA THR A 51 9.52 -6.69 -10.52
C THR A 51 8.32 -7.40 -11.15
N GLN A 52 7.82 -8.44 -10.49
CA GLN A 52 6.67 -9.23 -10.96
C GLN A 52 5.39 -8.39 -11.03
N TYR A 53 5.17 -7.52 -10.06
CA TYR A 53 4.01 -6.63 -10.05
C TYR A 53 4.06 -5.62 -11.20
N ASN A 54 5.25 -5.10 -11.52
CA ASN A 54 5.44 -4.20 -12.65
C ASN A 54 5.19 -4.91 -13.99
N GLU A 55 5.65 -6.16 -14.13
CA GLU A 55 5.34 -7.02 -15.26
C GLU A 55 3.84 -7.31 -15.37
N PHE A 56 3.18 -7.63 -14.25
CA PHE A 56 1.74 -7.88 -14.19
C PHE A 56 0.91 -6.66 -14.60
N LEU A 57 1.26 -5.47 -14.10
CA LEU A 57 0.63 -4.21 -14.51
C LEU A 57 0.90 -3.86 -15.97
N ASN A 58 1.82 -4.58 -16.62
CA ASN A 58 2.23 -4.38 -18.00
C ASN A 58 2.70 -2.94 -18.24
N HIS A 59 3.34 -2.33 -17.22
CA HIS A 59 3.79 -0.96 -17.33
C HIS A 59 4.84 -0.91 -18.45
N PRO A 60 4.63 -0.12 -19.52
CA PRO A 60 5.62 0.00 -20.56
C PRO A 60 6.91 0.54 -19.94
N PHE A 61 8.04 -0.08 -20.29
CA PHE A 61 9.35 0.36 -19.85
C PHE A 61 9.48 1.87 -20.08
N LYS A 62 9.65 2.64 -19.00
CA LYS A 62 9.84 4.08 -19.11
C LYS A 62 11.22 4.30 -19.73
N PRO A 63 11.33 4.87 -20.94
CA PRO A 63 12.63 5.09 -21.56
C PRO A 63 13.49 5.96 -20.65
N ALA A 64 14.77 5.60 -20.53
CA ALA A 64 15.74 6.39 -19.79
C ALA A 64 15.74 7.82 -20.35
N ARG A 65 15.43 8.81 -19.50
CA ARG A 65 15.53 10.22 -19.87
C ARG A 65 16.72 10.81 -19.10
N PRO A 66 17.59 11.59 -19.77
CA PRO A 66 18.65 12.29 -19.06
C PRO A 66 18.05 13.15 -17.96
N PHE A 67 18.67 13.13 -16.78
CA PHE A 67 18.29 13.99 -15.68
C PHE A 67 18.72 15.42 -16.03
N ILE A 68 17.79 16.21 -16.58
CA ILE A 68 18.05 17.62 -16.89
C ILE A 68 17.71 18.43 -15.64
N GLU A 69 18.71 18.63 -14.79
CA GLU A 69 18.61 19.54 -13.66
C GLU A 69 18.55 20.98 -14.19
N ARG A 70 17.37 21.62 -14.11
CA ARG A 70 17.13 22.95 -14.68
C ARG A 70 17.27 24.08 -13.66
N ASN A 71 17.34 23.77 -12.37
CA ASN A 71 17.33 24.80 -11.34
C ASN A 71 18.16 24.40 -10.12
N MET A 72 19.49 24.43 -10.29
CA MET A 72 20.44 24.36 -9.19
C MET A 72 20.37 25.68 -8.39
N LYS A 73 19.55 25.73 -7.35
CA LYS A 73 19.66 26.78 -6.34
C LYS A 73 20.61 26.30 -5.24
N LEU A 74 21.65 27.10 -5.01
CA LEU A 74 22.62 26.93 -3.93
C LEU A 74 21.99 27.21 -2.56
#